data_AF-A0A7Z0SVQ4-F1
#
_entry.id   AF-A0A7Z0SVQ4-F1
#
_cell.length_a   1.000
_cell.length_b   1.000
_cell.length_c   1.000
_cell.angle_alpha   90.00
_cell.angle_beta   90.00
_cell.angle_gamma   90.00
#
_symmetry.space_group_name_H-M   'P 1'
#
loop_
_entity.id
_entity.type
_entity.pdbx_description
1 polymer ?
#
loop_
_entity_poly.entity_id
_entity_poly.type
_entity_poly.pdbx_seq_one_letter_code
_entity_poly.pdbx_strand_id
1 'polypeptide(L)'
;MTIPNETTTNHTADEGAGRTAGTRQLTLLGVPFLIGATVAVTLGVYGSLHEPTGVAVNVGGFSSPQTVKVWLATGVAVLAVTQLLSALSMWGKLGTLTPSWAAPVHRWSGRLAFLLAVPVAIHCLYALGFATYDMRVVAHGLLGCFFFGAFTVKMLALPKPGLPGWILPVLGGTVFTALIALWLTSSFWYFTTIGVTL
;
A
#
# COMPACT_ATOMS: atom_id res chain seq x y z
N MET A 1 -4.19 -49.40 41.19
CA MET A 1 -4.41 -49.03 39.77
C MET A 1 -4.75 -47.56 39.73
N THR A 2 -3.74 -46.71 39.50
CA THR A 2 -3.86 -45.25 39.46
C THR A 2 -4.08 -44.84 38.00
N ILE A 3 -5.25 -44.28 37.70
CA ILE A 3 -5.58 -43.71 36.38
C ILE A 3 -4.73 -42.45 36.20
N PRO A 4 -3.87 -42.34 35.16
CA PRO A 4 -3.16 -41.10 34.86
C PRO A 4 -4.16 -40.00 34.47
N ASN A 5 -3.95 -38.80 35.02
CA ASN A 5 -4.80 -37.63 34.79
C ASN A 5 -4.60 -37.08 33.36
N GLU A 6 -5.37 -37.60 32.41
CA GLU A 6 -5.36 -37.26 30.97
C GLU A 6 -5.61 -35.76 30.69
N THR A 7 -6.21 -35.04 31.64
CA THR A 7 -6.56 -33.62 31.50
C THR A 7 -5.35 -32.68 31.56
N THR A 8 -4.28 -33.02 32.31
CA THR A 8 -3.12 -32.14 32.46
C THR A 8 -2.20 -32.16 31.24
N THR A 9 -2.08 -33.30 30.56
CA THR A 9 -1.20 -33.44 29.38
C THR A 9 -1.72 -32.65 28.18
N ASN A 10 -3.04 -32.64 27.96
CA ASN A 10 -3.63 -31.94 26.83
C ASN A 10 -3.53 -30.41 26.96
N HIS A 11 -3.66 -29.87 28.17
CA HIS A 11 -3.54 -28.42 28.40
C HIS A 11 -2.13 -27.90 28.08
N THR A 12 -1.10 -28.64 28.50
CA THR A 12 0.31 -28.24 28.26
C THR A 12 0.73 -28.36 26.79
N ALA A 13 0.16 -29.32 26.05
CA ALA A 13 0.43 -29.50 24.63
C ALA A 13 -0.24 -28.41 23.78
N ASP A 14 -1.48 -28.03 24.10
CA ASP A 14 -2.22 -26.96 23.42
C ASP A 14 -1.58 -25.58 23.66
N GLU A 15 -1.15 -25.32 24.90
CA GLU A 15 -0.40 -24.11 25.25
C GLU A 15 0.94 -24.01 24.50
N GLY A 16 1.67 -25.13 24.37
CA GLY A 16 2.93 -25.18 23.63
C GLY A 16 2.77 -24.96 22.12
N ALA A 17 1.72 -25.52 21.53
CA ALA A 17 1.38 -25.34 20.12
C ALA A 17 0.96 -23.89 19.81
N GLY A 18 0.12 -23.30 20.68
CA GLY A 18 -0.32 -21.90 20.58
C GLY A 18 0.85 -20.92 20.68
N ARG A 19 1.78 -21.13 21.61
CA ARG A 19 2.98 -20.29 21.77
C ARG A 19 3.89 -20.34 20.55
N THR A 20 4.12 -21.53 20.00
CA THR A 20 4.96 -21.73 18.81
C THR A 20 4.34 -21.10 17.55
N ALA A 21 3.01 -21.23 17.39
CA ALA A 21 2.27 -20.57 16.31
C ALA A 21 2.33 -19.04 16.42
N GLY A 22 2.16 -18.49 17.63
CA GLY A 22 2.27 -17.06 17.90
C GLY A 22 3.66 -16.49 17.61
N THR A 23 4.73 -17.14 18.10
CA THR A 23 6.12 -16.72 17.82
C THR A 23 6.43 -16.78 16.32
N ARG A 24 5.95 -17.81 15.61
CA ARG A 24 6.14 -17.92 14.16
C ARG A 24 5.44 -16.80 13.40
N GLN A 25 4.19 -16.47 13.75
CA GLN A 25 3.47 -15.36 13.11
C GLN A 25 4.12 -14.00 13.40
N LEU A 26 4.56 -13.78 14.64
CA LEU A 26 5.29 -12.57 15.02
C LEU A 26 6.57 -12.41 14.19
N THR A 27 7.32 -13.48 13.97
CA THR A 27 8.51 -13.45 13.11
C THR A 27 8.17 -13.23 11.63
N LEU A 28 7.11 -13.87 11.13
CA LEU A 28 6.71 -13.75 9.71
C LEU A 28 6.26 -12.33 9.33
N LEU A 29 5.61 -11.60 10.25
CA LEU A 29 5.15 -10.23 10.01
C LEU A 29 6.07 -9.15 10.59
N GLY A 30 6.74 -9.42 11.70
CA GLY A 30 7.59 -8.44 12.39
C GLY A 30 8.67 -7.87 11.48
N VAL A 31 9.39 -8.73 10.73
CA VAL A 31 10.41 -8.28 9.78
C VAL A 31 9.82 -7.39 8.67
N PRO A 32 8.75 -7.79 7.95
CA PRO A 32 8.04 -6.89 7.03
C PRO A 32 7.64 -5.55 7.62
N PHE A 33 7.04 -5.53 8.82
CA PHE A 33 6.61 -4.30 9.48
C PHE A 33 7.77 -3.39 9.82
N LEU A 34 8.88 -3.94 10.33
CA LEU A 34 10.09 -3.17 10.59
C LEU A 34 10.65 -2.56 9.31
N ILE A 35 10.74 -3.33 8.23
CA ILE A 35 11.23 -2.81 6.94
C ILE A 35 10.27 -1.74 6.39
N GLY A 36 8.96 -1.96 6.47
CA GLY A 36 7.95 -0.98 6.06
C GLY A 36 8.02 0.31 6.88
N ALA A 37 8.22 0.22 8.19
CA ALA A 37 8.43 1.37 9.06
C ALA A 37 9.70 2.13 8.70
N THR A 38 10.80 1.41 8.46
CA THR A 38 12.06 2.02 8.00
C THR A 38 11.86 2.77 6.69
N VAL A 39 11.15 2.19 5.71
CA VAL A 39 10.83 2.86 4.44
C VAL A 39 10.01 4.13 4.68
N ALA A 40 8.95 4.06 5.48
CA ALA A 40 8.11 5.23 5.78
C ALA A 40 8.90 6.36 6.45
N VAL A 41 9.70 6.04 7.47
CA VAL A 41 10.53 7.02 8.19
C VAL A 41 11.60 7.60 7.27
N THR A 42 12.27 6.76 6.47
CA THR A 42 13.32 7.20 5.54
C THR A 42 12.75 8.18 4.51
N LEU A 43 11.58 7.91 3.95
CA LEU A 43 10.92 8.83 3.01
C LEU A 43 10.54 10.15 3.69
N GLY A 44 10.03 10.12 4.92
CA GLY A 44 9.68 11.32 5.66
C GLY A 44 10.92 12.18 5.99
N VAL A 45 11.98 11.54 6.48
CA VAL A 45 13.27 12.20 6.76
C VAL A 45 13.88 12.77 5.48
N TYR A 46 13.95 11.97 4.41
CA TYR A 46 14.44 12.43 3.12
C TYR A 46 13.65 13.64 2.63
N GLY A 47 12.32 13.55 2.61
CA GLY A 47 11.48 14.65 2.14
C GLY A 47 11.62 15.92 2.98
N SER A 48 11.93 15.80 4.27
CA SER A 48 12.12 16.95 5.18
C SER A 48 13.50 17.59 5.06
N LEU A 49 14.51 16.84 4.60
CA LEU A 49 15.89 17.31 4.47
C LEU A 49 16.27 17.67 3.03
N HIS A 50 15.53 17.16 2.05
CA HIS A 50 15.79 17.37 0.63
C HIS A 50 15.31 18.75 0.20
N GLU A 51 16.20 19.53 -0.40
CA GLU A 51 15.85 20.81 -1.03
C GLU A 51 15.07 20.56 -2.34
N PRO A 52 13.81 21.03 -2.44
CA PRO A 52 12.98 20.81 -3.63
C PRO A 52 13.63 21.37 -4.88
N THR A 53 13.86 20.52 -5.89
CA THR A 53 14.60 20.93 -7.09
C THR A 53 13.72 21.66 -8.10
N GLY A 54 12.39 21.54 -7.99
CA GLY A 54 11.45 21.96 -9.03
C GLY A 54 11.54 21.15 -10.34
N VAL A 55 12.48 20.21 -10.44
CA VAL A 55 12.67 19.38 -11.64
C VAL A 55 11.72 18.20 -11.58
N ALA A 56 10.88 18.12 -12.60
CA ALA A 56 9.75 17.20 -12.66
C ALA A 56 9.66 16.58 -14.06
N VAL A 57 9.20 15.33 -14.16
CA VAL A 57 9.05 14.66 -15.46
C VAL A 57 7.93 15.35 -16.23
N ASN A 58 8.27 15.89 -17.39
CA ASN A 58 7.30 16.46 -18.31
C ASN A 58 7.09 15.54 -19.51
N VAL A 59 5.88 15.55 -20.07
CA VAL A 59 5.50 14.76 -21.23
C VAL A 59 4.87 15.70 -22.26
N GLY A 60 5.28 15.59 -23.52
CA GLY A 60 4.71 16.39 -24.59
C GLY A 60 3.20 16.22 -24.68
N GLY A 61 2.47 17.32 -24.86
CA GLY A 61 0.99 17.33 -24.85
C GLY A 61 0.36 17.61 -23.47
N PHE A 62 1.16 17.89 -22.44
CA PHE A 62 0.70 18.44 -21.18
C PHE A 62 1.24 19.86 -20.96
N SER A 63 0.40 20.71 -20.41
CA SER A 63 0.70 22.11 -20.07
C SER A 63 1.77 22.29 -19.00
N SER A 64 1.96 21.30 -18.12
CA SER A 64 2.96 21.34 -17.06
C SER A 64 3.30 19.95 -16.52
N PRO A 65 4.48 19.79 -15.87
CA PRO A 65 4.80 18.57 -15.13
C PRO A 65 3.79 18.27 -14.00
N GLN A 66 3.19 19.30 -13.41
CA GLN A 66 2.13 19.11 -12.43
C GLN A 66 0.88 18.46 -13.05
N THR A 67 0.53 18.89 -14.28
CA THR A 67 -0.56 18.29 -15.05
C THR A 67 -0.28 16.81 -15.34
N VAL A 68 0.95 16.46 -15.72
CA VAL A 68 1.38 15.06 -15.88
C VAL A 68 1.19 14.27 -14.59
N LYS A 69 1.69 14.78 -13.46
CA LYS A 69 1.58 14.15 -12.14
C LYS A 69 0.13 13.81 -11.79
N VAL A 70 -0.79 14.77 -11.93
CA VAL A 70 -2.18 14.57 -11.48
C VAL A 70 -2.92 13.54 -12.33
N TRP A 71 -2.64 13.47 -13.63
CA TRP A 71 -3.19 12.45 -14.52
C TRP A 71 -2.57 11.07 -14.28
N LEU A 72 -1.25 10.97 -14.10
CA LEU A 72 -0.61 9.71 -13.73
C LEU A 72 -1.15 9.16 -12.40
N ALA A 73 -1.26 10.01 -11.39
CA ALA A 73 -1.84 9.64 -10.09
C ALA A 73 -3.31 9.22 -10.21
N THR A 74 -4.06 9.80 -11.15
CA THR A 74 -5.43 9.36 -11.46
C THR A 74 -5.46 7.99 -12.14
N GLY A 75 -4.55 7.73 -13.08
CA GLY A 75 -4.36 6.39 -13.64
C GLY A 75 -4.02 5.35 -12.57
N VAL A 76 -3.16 5.69 -11.61
CA VAL A 76 -2.84 4.85 -10.45
C VAL A 76 -4.10 4.57 -9.61
N ALA A 77 -4.93 5.58 -9.34
CA ALA A 77 -6.18 5.41 -8.59
C ALA A 77 -7.18 4.49 -9.32
N VAL A 78 -7.34 4.65 -10.64
CA VAL A 78 -8.19 3.77 -11.45
C VAL A 78 -7.69 2.33 -11.39
N LEU A 79 -6.38 2.10 -11.55
CA LEU A 79 -5.79 0.76 -11.44
C LEU A 79 -5.92 0.18 -10.03
N ALA A 80 -5.90 1.02 -8.98
CA ALA A 80 -6.16 0.59 -7.61
C ALA A 80 -7.62 0.15 -7.40
N VAL A 81 -8.59 0.79 -8.05
CA VAL A 81 -9.97 0.31 -8.07
C VAL A 81 -10.07 -1.03 -8.81
N THR A 82 -9.39 -1.18 -9.95
CA THR A 82 -9.28 -2.47 -10.65
C THR A 82 -8.67 -3.55 -9.75
N GLN A 83 -7.66 -3.21 -8.94
CA GLN A 83 -7.08 -4.10 -7.94
C GLN A 83 -8.09 -4.57 -6.92
N LEU A 84 -8.87 -3.64 -6.34
CA LEU A 84 -9.88 -3.98 -5.35
C LEU A 84 -10.96 -4.88 -5.94
N LEU A 85 -11.50 -4.54 -7.11
CA LEU A 85 -12.55 -5.31 -7.77
C LEU A 85 -12.07 -6.72 -8.16
N SER A 86 -10.87 -6.84 -8.74
CA SER A 86 -10.29 -8.15 -9.07
C SER A 86 -10.01 -8.99 -7.83
N ALA A 87 -9.56 -8.38 -6.72
CA ALA A 87 -9.41 -9.07 -5.44
C ALA A 87 -10.75 -9.55 -4.87
N LEU A 88 -11.77 -8.70 -4.85
CA LEU A 88 -13.12 -9.09 -4.41
C LEU A 88 -13.67 -10.26 -5.23
N SER A 89 -13.43 -10.28 -6.55
CA SER A 89 -13.82 -11.39 -7.42
C SER A 89 -13.06 -12.68 -7.08
N MET A 90 -11.74 -12.60 -6.90
CA MET A 90 -10.91 -13.75 -6.49
C MET A 90 -11.29 -14.33 -5.12
N TRP A 91 -11.81 -13.49 -4.23
CA TRP A 91 -12.32 -13.90 -2.91
C TRP A 91 -13.82 -14.26 -2.90
N GLY A 92 -14.45 -14.37 -4.08
CA GLY A 92 -15.85 -14.78 -4.20
C GLY A 92 -16.86 -13.76 -3.65
N LYS A 93 -16.48 -12.49 -3.55
CA LYS A 93 -17.35 -11.40 -3.03
C LYS A 93 -18.20 -10.72 -4.11
N LEU A 94 -17.96 -11.03 -5.38
CA LEU A 94 -18.69 -10.48 -6.54
C LEU A 94 -19.58 -11.54 -7.24
N GLY A 95 -19.93 -12.62 -6.53
CA GLY A 95 -20.78 -13.69 -7.04
C GLY A 95 -20.08 -15.07 -7.06
N THR A 96 -20.77 -16.07 -7.60
CA THR A 96 -20.34 -17.47 -7.60
C THR A 96 -19.31 -17.82 -8.68
N LEU A 97 -19.16 -16.96 -9.69
CA LEU A 97 -18.17 -17.13 -10.75
C LEU A 97 -16.89 -16.34 -10.39
N THR A 98 -15.77 -17.04 -10.27
CA THR A 98 -14.44 -16.42 -10.24
C THR A 98 -13.83 -16.52 -11.63
N PRO A 99 -13.87 -15.44 -12.44
CA PRO A 99 -13.41 -15.50 -13.83
C PRO A 99 -11.92 -15.83 -13.89
N SER A 100 -11.52 -16.64 -14.86
CA SER A 100 -10.12 -17.04 -15.06
C SER A 100 -9.18 -15.86 -15.31
N TRP A 101 -9.71 -14.72 -15.81
CA TRP A 101 -8.95 -13.50 -16.04
C TRP A 101 -8.74 -12.63 -14.79
N ALA A 102 -9.42 -12.89 -13.66
CA ALA A 102 -9.35 -12.04 -12.48
C ALA A 102 -7.93 -11.99 -11.90
N ALA A 103 -7.26 -13.15 -11.77
CA ALA A 103 -5.90 -13.21 -11.26
C ALA A 103 -4.86 -12.58 -12.21
N PRO A 104 -4.87 -12.82 -13.54
CA PRO A 104 -4.05 -12.08 -14.49
C PRO A 104 -4.25 -10.56 -14.43
N VAL A 105 -5.52 -10.10 -14.43
CA VAL A 105 -5.85 -8.66 -14.31
C VAL A 105 -5.31 -8.10 -13.00
N HIS A 106 -5.49 -8.80 -11.88
CA HIS A 106 -4.94 -8.39 -10.59
C HIS A 106 -3.41 -8.28 -10.63
N ARG A 107 -2.70 -9.21 -11.26
CA ARG A 107 -1.23 -9.14 -11.30
C ARG A 107 -0.74 -7.98 -12.17
N TRP A 108 -1.28 -7.83 -13.37
CA TRP A 108 -0.81 -6.82 -14.32
C TRP A 108 -1.23 -5.41 -13.96
N SER A 109 -2.47 -5.21 -13.51
CA SER A 109 -2.89 -3.87 -13.04
C SER A 109 -2.08 -3.42 -11.83
N GLY A 110 -1.73 -4.32 -10.90
CA GLY A 110 -0.85 -4.00 -9.77
C GLY A 110 0.56 -3.57 -10.20
N ARG A 111 1.15 -4.25 -11.18
CA ARG A 111 2.47 -3.87 -11.75
C ARG A 111 2.41 -2.51 -12.45
N LEU A 112 1.39 -2.29 -13.28
CA LEU A 112 1.19 -1.01 -13.96
C LEU A 112 0.96 0.12 -12.95
N ALA A 113 0.16 -0.11 -11.91
CA ALA A 113 -0.08 0.87 -10.86
C ALA A 113 1.22 1.27 -10.16
N PHE A 114 2.08 0.30 -9.83
CA PHE A 114 3.38 0.58 -9.24
C PHE A 114 4.30 1.35 -10.20
N LEU A 115 4.37 0.95 -11.47
CA LEU A 115 5.17 1.65 -12.48
C LEU A 115 4.72 3.10 -12.69
N LEU A 116 3.41 3.38 -12.68
CA LEU A 116 2.89 4.75 -12.76
C LEU A 116 3.05 5.53 -11.45
N ALA A 117 3.03 4.85 -10.30
CA ALA A 117 3.22 5.49 -8.99
C ALA A 117 4.67 5.98 -8.78
N VAL A 118 5.67 5.31 -9.37
CA VAL A 118 7.09 5.72 -9.25
C VAL A 118 7.33 7.16 -9.72
N PRO A 119 7.02 7.57 -10.96
CA PRO A 119 7.20 8.95 -11.39
C PRO A 119 6.33 9.92 -10.59
N VAL A 120 5.12 9.54 -10.15
CA VAL A 120 4.28 10.37 -9.26
C VAL A 120 5.00 10.64 -7.94
N ALA A 121 5.58 9.61 -7.32
CA ALA A 121 6.29 9.73 -6.06
C ALA A 121 7.58 10.54 -6.20
N ILE A 122 8.31 10.40 -7.31
CA ILE A 122 9.46 11.25 -7.62
C ILE A 122 9.02 12.72 -7.67
N HIS A 123 7.91 13.05 -8.31
CA HIS A 123 7.40 14.42 -8.30
C HIS A 123 7.04 14.89 -6.88
N CYS A 124 6.38 14.06 -6.07
CA CYS A 124 6.02 14.44 -4.70
C CYS A 124 7.26 14.68 -3.84
N LEU A 125 8.28 13.83 -3.95
CA LEU A 125 9.38 13.79 -3.00
C LEU A 125 10.60 14.61 -3.46
N TYR A 126 10.99 14.49 -4.73
CA TYR A 126 12.19 15.13 -5.28
C TYR A 126 11.93 16.54 -5.82
N ALA A 127 10.77 16.75 -6.47
CA ALA A 127 10.44 18.04 -7.05
C ALA A 127 9.86 19.01 -6.01
N LEU A 128 9.09 18.51 -5.04
CA LEU A 128 8.34 19.33 -4.07
C LEU A 128 8.80 19.18 -2.61
N GLY A 129 9.35 18.02 -2.21
CA GLY A 129 9.75 17.74 -0.83
C GLY A 129 8.57 17.53 0.14
N PHE A 130 8.88 17.49 1.44
CA PHE A 130 7.90 17.44 2.53
C PHE A 130 7.75 18.84 3.13
N ALA A 131 6.55 19.41 3.01
CA ALA A 131 6.26 20.75 3.51
C ALA A 131 5.13 20.77 4.53
N THR A 132 5.15 21.75 5.43
CA THR A 132 4.23 21.83 6.57
C THR A 132 3.36 23.10 6.60
N TYR A 133 3.29 23.84 5.49
CA TYR A 133 2.58 25.12 5.43
C TYR A 133 1.04 25.00 5.39
N ASP A 134 0.50 23.82 5.08
CA ASP A 134 -0.95 23.57 5.05
C ASP A 134 -1.28 22.12 5.41
N MET A 135 -2.44 21.91 6.03
CA MET A 135 -2.87 20.60 6.53
C MET A 135 -3.03 19.56 5.40
N ARG A 136 -3.50 19.96 4.20
CA ARG A 136 -3.60 19.04 3.05
C ARG A 136 -2.23 18.52 2.66
N VAL A 137 -1.23 19.39 2.67
CA VAL A 137 0.14 19.08 2.25
C VAL A 137 0.81 18.17 3.28
N VAL A 138 0.64 18.46 4.57
CA VAL A 138 1.08 17.57 5.66
C VAL A 138 0.41 16.20 5.53
N ALA A 139 -0.92 16.16 5.35
CA ALA A 139 -1.66 14.92 5.18
C ALA A 139 -1.14 14.13 3.97
N HIS A 140 -0.91 14.79 2.83
CA HIS A 140 -0.37 14.15 1.63
C HIS A 140 1.02 13.55 1.88
N GLY A 141 1.93 14.29 2.51
CA GLY A 141 3.27 13.82 2.85
C GLY A 141 3.24 12.60 3.78
N LEU A 142 2.44 12.66 4.86
CA LEU A 142 2.30 11.55 5.81
C LEU A 142 1.66 10.32 5.17
N LEU A 143 0.59 10.50 4.38
CA LEU A 143 -0.05 9.43 3.63
C LEU A 143 0.91 8.80 2.62
N GLY A 144 1.80 9.58 2.02
CA GLY A 144 2.83 9.11 1.08
C GLY A 144 3.82 8.16 1.76
N CYS A 145 4.36 8.60 2.89
CA CYS A 145 5.25 7.79 3.72
C CYS A 145 4.57 6.51 4.19
N PHE A 146 3.35 6.63 4.72
CA PHE A 146 2.55 5.50 5.19
C PHE A 146 2.24 4.50 4.05
N PHE A 147 1.82 4.99 2.88
CA PHE A 147 1.51 4.14 1.72
C PHE A 147 2.71 3.29 1.30
N PHE A 148 3.89 3.89 1.13
CA PHE A 148 5.09 3.14 0.71
C PHE A 148 5.57 2.15 1.78
N GLY A 149 5.43 2.51 3.06
CA GLY A 149 5.67 1.58 4.17
C GLY A 149 4.72 0.39 4.12
N ALA A 150 3.40 0.65 4.09
CA ALA A 150 2.38 -0.40 4.04
C ALA A 150 2.46 -1.26 2.76
N PHE A 151 2.78 -0.65 1.62
CA PHE A 151 3.02 -1.36 0.36
C PHE A 151 4.21 -2.31 0.49
N THR A 152 5.31 -1.86 1.10
CA THR A 152 6.47 -2.71 1.40
C THR A 152 6.08 -3.90 2.27
N VAL A 153 5.31 -3.68 3.35
CA VAL A 153 4.80 -4.77 4.20
C VAL A 153 4.00 -5.78 3.38
N LYS A 154 3.07 -5.30 2.55
CA LYS A 154 2.25 -6.14 1.65
C LYS A 154 3.13 -6.98 0.74
N MET A 155 4.09 -6.38 0.04
CA MET A 155 4.95 -7.08 -0.91
C MET A 155 5.80 -8.16 -0.23
N LEU A 156 6.32 -7.87 0.98
CA LEU A 156 7.10 -8.82 1.75
C LEU A 156 6.25 -9.93 2.39
N ALA A 157 4.96 -9.70 2.61
CA ALA A 157 4.02 -10.69 3.14
C ALA A 157 3.53 -11.67 2.06
N LEU A 158 3.36 -11.22 0.81
CA LEU A 158 2.84 -12.04 -0.31
C LEU A 158 3.51 -13.41 -0.50
N PRO A 159 4.86 -13.55 -0.49
CA PRO A 159 5.50 -14.84 -0.73
C PRO A 159 5.55 -15.74 0.52
N LYS A 160 5.08 -15.29 1.70
CA LYS A 160 5.26 -16.03 2.95
C LYS A 160 4.16 -17.09 3.14
N PRO A 161 4.50 -18.39 3.15
CA PRO A 161 3.53 -19.44 3.46
C PRO A 161 3.19 -19.44 4.96
N GLY A 162 1.93 -19.74 5.29
CA GLY A 162 1.48 -19.91 6.68
C GLY A 162 0.95 -18.65 7.37
N LEU A 163 0.81 -17.54 6.64
CA LEU A 163 0.08 -16.37 7.13
C LEU A 163 -1.44 -16.65 7.13
N PRO A 164 -2.18 -16.22 8.18
CA PRO A 164 -3.64 -16.19 8.16
C PRO A 164 -4.23 -15.56 6.89
N GLY A 165 -5.25 -16.19 6.32
CA GLY A 165 -5.85 -15.76 5.05
C GLY A 165 -6.47 -14.35 5.05
N TRP A 166 -6.76 -13.78 6.23
CA TRP A 166 -7.30 -12.42 6.38
C TRP A 166 -6.24 -11.32 6.24
N ILE A 167 -4.95 -11.64 6.40
CA ILE A 167 -3.86 -10.65 6.38
C ILE A 167 -3.74 -10.00 5.01
N LEU A 168 -3.84 -10.79 3.93
CA LEU A 168 -3.72 -10.26 2.57
C LEU A 168 -4.83 -9.25 2.24
N PRO A 169 -6.12 -9.52 2.53
CA PRO A 169 -7.18 -8.51 2.44
C PRO A 169 -6.93 -7.26 3.28
N VAL A 170 -6.45 -7.39 4.52
CA VAL A 170 -6.18 -6.23 5.38
C VAL A 170 -5.06 -5.37 4.81
N LEU A 171 -3.90 -5.96 4.50
CA LEU A 171 -2.79 -5.22 3.89
C LEU A 171 -3.17 -4.61 2.54
N GLY A 172 -3.93 -5.35 1.72
CA GLY A 172 -4.45 -4.86 0.45
C GLY A 172 -5.40 -3.68 0.61
N GLY A 173 -6.34 -3.78 1.57
CA GLY A 173 -7.28 -2.71 1.91
C GLY A 173 -6.58 -1.47 2.45
N THR A 174 -5.62 -1.62 3.37
CA THR A 174 -4.82 -0.51 3.89
C THR A 174 -4.08 0.23 2.79
N VAL A 175 -3.41 -0.49 1.90
CA VAL A 175 -2.69 0.08 0.75
C VAL A 175 -3.66 0.81 -0.19
N PHE A 176 -4.81 0.21 -0.50
CA PHE A 176 -5.84 0.83 -1.32
C PHE A 176 -6.35 2.14 -0.69
N THR A 177 -6.76 2.11 0.58
CA THR A 177 -7.29 3.27 1.29
C THR A 177 -6.27 4.41 1.35
N ALA A 178 -5.00 4.10 1.68
CA ALA A 178 -3.93 5.10 1.70
C ALA A 178 -3.70 5.73 0.32
N LEU A 179 -3.73 4.93 -0.75
CA LEU A 179 -3.58 5.40 -2.12
C LEU A 179 -4.75 6.31 -2.54
N ILE A 180 -5.99 5.94 -2.21
CA ILE A 180 -7.14 6.78 -2.51
C ILE A 180 -7.09 8.09 -1.72
N ALA A 181 -6.70 8.06 -0.45
CA ALA A 181 -6.49 9.27 0.35
C ALA A 181 -5.38 10.17 -0.23
N LEU A 182 -4.29 9.59 -0.74
CA LEU A 182 -3.25 10.31 -1.47
C LEU A 182 -3.78 10.98 -2.73
N TRP A 183 -4.59 10.28 -3.51
CA TRP A 183 -5.21 10.82 -4.71
C TRP A 183 -6.18 11.96 -4.38
N LEU A 184 -6.99 11.80 -3.32
CA LEU A 184 -7.94 12.82 -2.85
C LEU A 184 -7.23 14.11 -2.42
N THR A 185 -6.12 13.99 -1.69
CA THR A 185 -5.31 15.14 -1.22
C THR A 185 -4.43 15.78 -2.30
N SER A 186 -4.34 15.16 -3.50
CA SER A 186 -3.54 15.64 -4.61
C SER A 186 -4.39 15.86 -5.86
N SER A 187 -4.55 14.85 -6.72
CA SER A 187 -5.17 15.03 -8.04
C SER A 187 -6.61 15.50 -7.97
N PHE A 188 -7.43 14.90 -7.10
CA PHE A 188 -8.82 15.33 -6.95
C PHE A 188 -8.92 16.78 -6.49
N TRP A 189 -8.14 17.15 -5.47
CA TRP A 189 -8.05 18.53 -5.01
C TRP A 189 -7.59 19.47 -6.13
N TYR A 190 -6.56 19.09 -6.89
CA TYR A 190 -6.06 19.88 -8.02
C TYR A 190 -7.15 20.12 -9.08
N PHE A 191 -7.87 19.06 -9.48
CA PHE A 191 -8.93 19.16 -10.48
C PHE A 191 -10.11 20.03 -10.03
N THR A 192 -10.45 19.99 -8.74
CA THR A 192 -11.61 20.71 -8.20
C THR A 192 -11.29 22.14 -7.76
N THR A 193 -10.03 22.45 -7.50
CA THR A 193 -9.62 23.76 -6.94
C THR A 193 -8.83 24.61 -7.92
N ILE A 194 -7.94 24.00 -8.71
CA ILE A 194 -7.08 24.70 -9.68
C ILE A 194 -7.63 24.54 -11.10
N GLY A 195 -8.13 23.36 -11.44
CA GLY A 195 -8.57 23.01 -12.79
C GLY A 195 -7.44 22.51 -13.68
N VAL A 196 -7.79 22.09 -14.91
CA VAL A 196 -6.84 21.52 -15.87
C VAL A 196 -6.94 22.27 -17.19
N THR A 197 -5.79 22.73 -17.66
CA THR A 197 -5.54 22.98 -19.08
C THR A 197 -4.60 21.88 -19.55
N LEU A 198 -4.94 21.24 -20.67
CA LEU A 198 -4.07 20.23 -21.29
C LEU A 198 -2.99 20.92 -22.13
#